data_AF-A0A1Q4AT86-F1
#
_entry.id   AF-A0A1Q4AT86-F1
#
_cell.length_a   1.000
_cell.length_b   1.000
_cell.length_c   1.000
_cell.angle_alpha   90.00
_cell.angle_beta   90.00
_cell.angle_gamma   90.00
#
_symmetry.space_group_name_H-M   'P 1'
#
loop_
_entity.id
_entity.type
_entity.pdbx_description
1 polymer ?
#
loop_
_entity_poly.entity_id
_entity_poly.type
_entity_poly.pdbx_seq_one_letter_code
_entity_poly.pdbx_strand_id
1 'polypeptide(L)'
;MRERYGVAATVVSAEEVRVGGIGGFFARRYLDVTVEVPDPGKPEEWTAHRRGAFDDLMDRADKGDRRELPIDASAVPPLSTESDEFTGLLEDLQRYASPHAPVSTTTRRKTRPVVLLKAPGDLVVIAGIGDDAMTVARALAGERGGAEIVAGGAQHAGPGVPRVTDRRTAFSARARGVENGRATIVAYSIEPGDARLAAHAAALTGIRPDQLWLAVDASRKPEDTAAWVNAVCTVVSVQALAVLRTAWTSTPESVRSLGLPEGWSDAVE
;
A
#
# COMPACT_ATOMS: atom_id res chain seq x y z
N MET A 1 9.82 7.90 -21.24
CA MET A 1 11.28 7.67 -21.24
C MET A 1 12.04 8.90 -21.74
N ARG A 2 11.86 9.34 -23.00
CA ARG A 2 12.50 10.55 -23.54
C ARG A 2 12.23 11.85 -22.75
N GLU A 3 11.01 12.04 -22.26
CA GLU A 3 10.64 13.18 -21.42
C GLU A 3 11.29 13.16 -20.02
N ARG A 4 11.70 11.98 -19.53
CA ARG A 4 12.21 11.81 -18.16
C ARG A 4 13.73 11.62 -18.09
N TYR A 5 14.34 11.03 -19.11
CA TYR A 5 15.76 10.67 -19.15
C TYR A 5 16.51 11.33 -20.32
N GLY A 6 15.86 12.21 -21.08
CA GLY A 6 16.44 12.89 -22.23
C GLY A 6 16.47 12.06 -23.51
N VAL A 7 16.81 12.70 -24.64
CA VAL A 7 16.82 12.08 -25.97
C VAL A 7 17.96 11.06 -26.14
N ALA A 8 19.04 11.19 -25.35
CA ALA A 8 20.22 10.34 -25.43
C ALA A 8 20.08 8.99 -24.68
N ALA A 9 19.02 8.79 -23.90
CA ALA A 9 18.82 7.57 -23.14
C ALA A 9 18.46 6.38 -24.05
N THR A 10 19.15 5.25 -23.87
CA THR A 10 18.96 4.02 -24.66
C THR A 10 18.49 2.89 -23.76
N VAL A 11 17.47 2.15 -24.19
CA VAL A 11 17.01 0.94 -23.48
C VAL A 11 18.00 -0.19 -23.75
N VAL A 12 18.65 -0.70 -22.70
CA VAL A 12 19.63 -1.79 -22.81
C VAL A 12 19.03 -3.15 -22.49
N SER A 13 17.95 -3.19 -21.70
CA SER A 13 17.21 -4.41 -21.42
C SER A 13 15.74 -4.10 -21.18
N ALA A 14 14.87 -5.02 -21.60
CA ALA A 14 13.45 -5.00 -21.29
C ALA A 14 13.01 -6.42 -20.95
N GLU A 15 12.70 -6.68 -19.69
CA GLU A 15 12.26 -7.98 -19.20
C GLU A 15 10.78 -7.93 -18.83
N GLU A 16 10.01 -8.87 -19.35
CA GLU A 16 8.61 -9.02 -18.97
C GLU A 16 8.53 -9.87 -17.70
N VAL A 17 8.26 -9.21 -16.57
CA VAL A 17 8.13 -9.85 -15.28
C VAL A 17 6.65 -10.11 -14.98
N ARG A 18 6.35 -11.34 -14.57
CA ARG A 18 5.04 -11.77 -14.11
C ARG A 18 5.07 -11.93 -12.60
N VAL A 19 4.31 -11.12 -11.89
CA VAL A 19 4.23 -11.17 -10.43
C VAL A 19 2.82 -11.59 -10.00
N GLY A 20 2.75 -12.65 -9.19
CA GLY A 20 1.51 -13.19 -8.63
C GLY A 20 0.76 -14.19 -9.51
N GLY A 21 -0.29 -14.79 -8.94
CA GLY A 21 -1.16 -15.79 -9.56
C GLY A 21 -0.98 -17.20 -8.97
N ILE A 22 -2.09 -17.93 -8.76
CA ILE A 22 -2.08 -19.35 -8.41
C ILE A 22 -2.27 -20.13 -9.70
N GLY A 23 -1.35 -21.04 -10.04
CA GLY A 23 -1.48 -21.93 -11.20
C GLY A 23 -1.45 -21.26 -12.58
N GLY A 24 -0.91 -20.03 -12.70
CA GLY A 24 -0.72 -19.35 -13.99
C GLY A 24 -1.87 -18.42 -14.44
N PHE A 25 -2.92 -18.24 -13.65
CA PHE A 25 -4.01 -17.29 -13.94
C PHE A 25 -3.93 -16.04 -13.07
N PHE A 26 -4.35 -14.89 -13.62
CA PHE A 26 -4.39 -13.55 -12.99
C PHE A 26 -3.04 -12.89 -12.64
N ALA A 27 -1.93 -13.34 -13.22
CA ALA A 27 -0.64 -12.66 -13.08
C ALA A 27 -0.64 -11.28 -13.75
N ARG A 28 -0.24 -10.24 -13.03
CA ARG A 28 -0.11 -8.90 -13.61
C ARG A 28 1.26 -8.81 -14.30
N ARG A 29 1.26 -8.35 -15.56
CA ARG A 29 2.45 -8.25 -16.42
C ARG A 29 3.00 -6.84 -16.33
N TYR A 30 4.27 -6.72 -15.98
CA TYR A 30 5.00 -5.47 -16.03
C TYR A 30 6.26 -5.65 -16.85
N LEU A 31 6.60 -4.65 -17.67
CA LEU A 31 7.92 -4.58 -18.27
C LEU A 31 8.85 -3.86 -17.30
N ASP A 32 9.88 -4.56 -16.84
CA ASP A 32 11.05 -3.92 -16.27
C ASP A 32 11.95 -3.47 -17.43
N VAL A 33 12.36 -2.20 -17.44
CA VAL A 33 13.10 -1.60 -18.55
C VAL A 33 14.34 -0.94 -17.99
N THR A 34 15.50 -1.55 -18.24
CA THR A 34 16.80 -1.00 -17.90
C THR A 34 17.22 -0.01 -18.97
N VAL A 35 17.53 1.21 -18.54
CA VAL A 35 17.88 2.32 -19.43
C VAL A 35 19.29 2.81 -19.09
N GLU A 36 20.16 2.83 -20.10
CA GLU A 36 21.44 3.50 -20.03
C GLU A 36 21.27 4.97 -20.43
N VAL A 37 21.63 5.87 -19.51
CA VAL A 37 21.59 7.32 -19.74
C VAL A 37 23.03 7.81 -19.82
N PRO A 38 23.51 8.30 -20.97
CA PRO A 38 24.85 8.84 -21.11
C PRO A 38 25.04 10.04 -20.16
N ASP A 39 26.13 10.04 -19.41
CA ASP A 39 26.51 11.14 -18.52
C ASP A 39 27.21 12.23 -19.36
N PRO A 40 26.61 13.43 -19.56
CA PRO A 40 27.19 14.47 -20.39
C PRO A 40 28.44 15.12 -19.76
N GLY A 41 28.77 14.79 -18.50
CA GLY A 41 29.93 15.32 -17.77
C GLY A 41 31.18 14.45 -17.80
N LYS A 42 31.14 13.26 -18.42
CA LYS A 42 32.33 12.38 -18.51
C LYS A 42 33.13 12.70 -19.79
N PRO A 43 34.38 13.18 -19.69
CA PRO A 43 35.26 13.24 -20.85
C PRO A 43 35.50 11.82 -21.40
N GLU A 44 35.41 11.67 -22.72
CA GLU A 44 35.57 10.40 -23.48
C GLU A 44 36.90 9.66 -23.22
N GLU A 45 37.87 10.28 -22.54
CA GLU A 45 39.24 9.77 -22.42
C GLU A 45 39.43 8.57 -21.47
N TRP A 46 38.45 8.22 -20.64
CA TRP A 46 38.60 7.13 -19.66
C TRP A 46 38.38 5.72 -20.23
N THR A 47 38.06 5.58 -21.51
CA THR A 47 37.99 4.27 -22.18
C THR A 47 39.28 3.88 -22.92
N ALA A 48 40.28 4.76 -22.99
CA ALA A 48 41.49 4.55 -23.81
C ALA A 48 42.83 4.39 -23.05
N HIS A 49 42.87 4.50 -21.72
CA HIS A 49 44.08 4.26 -20.91
C HIS A 49 43.73 3.24 -19.82
N ARG A 50 44.35 2.06 -19.65
CA ARG A 50 45.67 1.61 -20.06
C ARG A 50 45.76 0.10 -19.75
N ARG A 51 45.63 -0.77 -20.75
CA ARG A 51 45.83 -2.23 -20.57
C ARG A 51 47.31 -2.63 -20.32
N GLY A 52 48.23 -1.66 -20.21
CA GLY A 52 49.66 -1.92 -20.01
C GLY A 52 50.31 -1.38 -18.72
N ALA A 53 49.68 -0.48 -17.93
CA ALA A 53 50.31 -0.07 -16.66
C ALA A 53 50.14 -1.07 -15.54
N PHE A 54 49.06 -1.85 -15.59
CA PHE A 54 48.79 -2.77 -14.50
C PHE A 54 49.80 -3.91 -14.53
N ASP A 55 50.15 -4.41 -15.73
CA ASP A 55 51.18 -5.42 -15.93
C ASP A 55 52.57 -4.91 -15.54
N ASP A 56 52.94 -3.67 -15.92
CA ASP A 56 54.24 -3.08 -15.58
C ASP A 56 54.39 -2.83 -14.06
N LEU A 57 53.27 -2.59 -13.36
CA LEU A 57 53.22 -2.47 -11.90
C LEU A 57 53.34 -3.83 -11.21
N MET A 58 52.68 -4.87 -11.75
CA MET A 58 52.81 -6.25 -11.26
C MET A 58 54.22 -6.81 -11.47
N ASP A 59 54.83 -6.56 -12.63
CA ASP A 59 56.21 -7.00 -12.94
C ASP A 59 57.25 -6.33 -12.01
N ARG A 60 56.95 -5.10 -11.55
CA ARG A 60 57.78 -4.38 -10.58
C ARG A 60 57.59 -4.89 -9.15
N ALA A 61 56.39 -5.36 -8.80
CA ALA A 61 56.11 -6.00 -7.52
C ALA A 61 56.81 -7.35 -7.40
N ASP A 62 56.76 -8.19 -8.44
CA ASP A 62 57.45 -9.49 -8.47
C ASP A 62 58.98 -9.37 -8.43
N LYS A 63 59.55 -8.32 -9.03
CA LYS A 63 61.00 -8.03 -8.94
C LYS A 63 61.45 -7.51 -7.56
N GLY A 64 60.51 -7.08 -6.71
CA GLY A 64 60.79 -6.60 -5.35
C GLY A 64 61.05 -7.71 -4.33
N ASP A 65 60.65 -8.95 -4.62
CA ASP A 65 60.49 -10.02 -3.62
C ASP A 65 61.81 -10.76 -3.24
N ARG A 66 62.98 -10.17 -3.54
CA ARG A 66 64.30 -10.80 -3.28
C ARG A 66 65.18 -10.08 -2.28
N ARG A 67 64.61 -9.17 -1.48
CA ARG A 67 65.24 -8.65 -0.27
C ARG A 67 64.27 -8.85 0.89
N GLU A 68 64.37 -10.01 1.52
CA GLU A 68 63.87 -10.22 2.88
C GLU A 68 64.60 -9.25 3.82
N LEU A 69 64.02 -8.06 3.99
CA LEU A 69 64.32 -7.20 5.12
C LEU A 69 63.39 -7.65 6.26
N PRO A 70 63.87 -7.77 7.51
CA PRO A 70 63.02 -8.14 8.62
C PRO A 70 61.95 -7.06 8.78
N ILE A 71 60.71 -7.38 8.39
CA ILE A 71 59.56 -6.54 8.71
C ILE A 71 59.20 -6.89 10.15
N ASP A 72 59.50 -5.98 11.07
CA ASP A 72 58.99 -6.08 12.43
C ASP A 72 57.46 -5.93 12.39
N ALA A 73 56.74 -7.05 12.50
CA ALA A 73 55.28 -7.07 12.47
C ALA A 73 54.63 -6.23 13.58
N SER A 74 55.40 -5.83 14.61
CA SER A 74 54.98 -4.92 15.67
C SER A 74 54.95 -3.44 15.23
N ALA A 75 55.49 -3.09 14.07
CA ALA A 75 55.65 -1.70 13.62
C ALA A 75 54.63 -1.26 12.55
N VAL A 76 53.66 -2.10 12.19
CA VAL A 76 52.58 -1.71 11.28
C VAL A 76 51.55 -0.92 12.09
N PRO A 77 51.27 0.37 11.80
CA PRO A 77 50.21 1.09 12.49
C PRO A 77 48.88 0.37 12.23
N PRO A 78 48.01 0.21 13.25
CA PRO A 78 46.73 -0.48 13.06
C PRO A 78 45.96 0.23 11.95
N LEU A 79 45.52 -0.57 10.98
CA LEU A 79 44.71 -0.06 9.88
C LEU A 79 43.39 0.45 10.46
N SER A 80 42.79 1.48 9.85
CA SER A 80 41.55 2.09 10.37
C SER A 80 40.40 1.10 10.58
N THR A 81 40.44 -0.07 9.93
CA THR A 81 39.47 -1.17 10.09
C THR A 81 39.65 -2.00 11.37
N GLU A 82 40.78 -1.87 12.06
CA GLU A 82 41.10 -2.59 13.30
C GLU A 82 40.90 -1.72 14.55
N SER A 83 40.45 -0.47 14.37
CA SER A 83 40.22 0.47 15.46
C SER A 83 38.85 0.26 16.13
N ASP A 84 38.80 0.47 17.45
CA ASP A 84 37.56 0.42 18.23
C ASP A 84 36.49 1.42 17.74
N GLU A 85 36.92 2.52 17.10
CA GLU A 85 36.04 3.51 16.47
C GLU A 85 35.27 2.92 15.28
N PHE A 86 35.94 2.09 14.47
CA PHE A 86 35.30 1.39 13.36
C PHE A 86 34.33 0.30 13.86
N THR A 87 34.68 -0.40 14.95
CA THR A 87 33.75 -1.32 15.64
C THR A 87 32.50 -0.58 16.13
N GLY A 88 32.66 0.62 16.70
CA GLY A 88 31.54 1.47 17.10
C GLY A 88 30.66 1.90 15.92
N LEU A 89 31.27 2.24 14.78
CA LEU A 89 30.55 2.56 13.54
C LEU A 89 29.78 1.35 12.97
N LEU A 90 30.35 0.14 13.05
CA LEU A 90 29.67 -1.08 12.62
C LEU A 90 28.48 -1.42 13.52
N GLU A 91 28.62 -1.23 14.83
CA GLU A 91 27.51 -1.38 15.77
C GLU A 91 26.41 -0.35 15.53
N ASP A 92 26.76 0.90 15.24
CA ASP A 92 25.78 1.94 14.88
C ASP A 92 25.10 1.62 13.53
N LEU A 93 25.84 1.17 12.53
CA LEU A 93 25.28 0.71 11.26
C LEU A 93 24.36 -0.51 11.44
N GLN A 94 24.71 -1.47 12.29
CA GLN A 94 23.84 -2.61 12.62
C GLN A 94 22.59 -2.19 13.42
N ARG A 95 22.71 -1.16 14.26
CA ARG A 95 21.59 -0.56 14.99
C ARG A 95 20.63 0.18 14.05
N TYR A 96 21.15 0.77 12.97
CA TYR A 96 20.35 1.38 11.88
C TYR A 96 19.83 0.37 10.85
N ALA A 97 20.57 -0.70 10.55
CA ALA A 97 20.23 -1.72 9.55
C ALA A 97 19.37 -2.86 10.10
N SER A 98 19.22 -2.95 11.42
CA SER A 98 18.16 -3.75 12.03
C SER A 98 16.83 -3.12 11.63
N PRO A 99 15.93 -3.84 10.92
CA PRO A 99 14.64 -3.30 10.56
C PRO A 99 13.97 -2.84 11.85
N HIS A 100 13.79 -1.53 11.99
CA HIS A 100 12.90 -0.99 13.01
C HIS A 100 11.55 -1.66 12.76
N ALA A 101 11.22 -2.69 13.53
CA ALA A 101 9.85 -2.93 13.88
C ALA A 101 9.35 -1.58 14.40
N PRO A 102 8.39 -0.93 13.71
CA PRO A 102 8.01 0.42 14.09
C PRO A 102 7.54 0.36 15.53
N VAL A 103 8.31 0.97 16.42
CA VAL A 103 7.93 1.19 17.81
C VAL A 103 6.90 2.31 17.81
N SER A 104 5.73 2.01 17.25
CA SER A 104 4.53 2.79 17.47
C SER A 104 4.01 2.39 18.84
N THR A 105 4.63 2.91 19.89
CA THR A 105 3.96 3.07 21.19
C THR A 105 2.93 4.20 21.08
N THR A 106 1.96 4.01 20.19
CA THR A 106 0.69 4.74 20.27
C THR A 106 0.02 4.24 21.53
N THR A 107 0.09 5.04 22.59
CA THR A 107 -0.80 4.93 23.74
C THR A 107 -2.21 4.62 23.23
N ARG A 108 -2.70 3.42 23.56
CA ARG A 108 -4.03 2.91 23.22
C ARG A 108 -5.07 3.89 23.76
N ARG A 109 -5.41 4.91 22.99
CA ARG A 109 -6.63 5.67 23.20
C ARG A 109 -7.72 4.62 23.02
N LYS A 110 -8.42 4.24 24.10
CA LYS A 110 -9.58 3.37 24.01
C LYS A 110 -10.58 4.11 23.11
N THR A 111 -10.55 3.81 21.82
CA THR A 111 -11.46 4.42 20.87
C THR A 111 -12.84 3.94 21.23
N ARG A 112 -13.75 4.89 21.46
CA ARG A 112 -15.15 4.56 21.74
C ARG A 112 -15.63 3.68 20.58
N PRO A 113 -16.22 2.51 20.82
CA PRO A 113 -16.63 1.62 19.73
C PRO A 113 -17.59 2.38 18.82
N VAL A 114 -17.25 2.43 17.53
CA VAL A 114 -18.11 3.11 16.55
C VAL A 114 -19.27 2.19 16.25
N VAL A 115 -20.46 2.63 16.64
CA VAL A 115 -21.70 1.85 16.48
C VAL A 115 -22.34 2.25 15.16
N LEU A 116 -22.75 1.24 14.37
CA LEU A 116 -23.53 1.46 13.16
C LEU A 116 -24.87 2.12 13.50
N LEU A 117 -25.25 3.17 12.77
CA LEU A 117 -26.56 3.81 12.88
C LEU A 117 -27.68 2.84 12.49
N LYS A 118 -28.85 2.98 13.14
CA LYS A 118 -29.94 1.99 13.06
C LYS A 118 -31.35 2.60 13.16
N ALA A 119 -31.48 3.91 13.30
CA ALA A 119 -32.78 4.55 13.35
C ALA A 119 -33.45 4.47 11.96
N PRO A 120 -34.79 4.39 11.90
CA PRO A 120 -35.51 4.44 10.63
C PRO A 120 -35.12 5.66 9.80
N GLY A 121 -34.73 5.44 8.55
CA GLY A 121 -34.29 6.51 7.64
C GLY A 121 -32.82 6.92 7.75
N ASP A 122 -32.04 6.34 8.68
CA ASP A 122 -30.59 6.47 8.67
C ASP A 122 -30.03 5.86 7.38
N LEU A 123 -29.14 6.60 6.70
CA LEU A 123 -28.46 6.17 5.50
C LEU A 123 -26.98 5.94 5.81
N VAL A 124 -26.62 4.67 5.93
CA VAL A 124 -25.24 4.25 6.15
C VAL A 124 -24.66 3.79 4.83
N VAL A 125 -23.53 4.34 4.42
CA VAL A 125 -22.79 3.86 3.25
C VAL A 125 -21.62 2.99 3.72
N ILE A 126 -21.48 1.83 3.10
CA ILE A 126 -20.30 0.97 3.23
C ILE A 126 -19.62 0.99 1.87
N ALA A 127 -18.43 1.57 1.79
CA ALA A 127 -17.66 1.65 0.56
C ALA A 127 -16.48 0.68 0.58
N GLY A 128 -16.28 -0.06 -0.50
CA GLY A 128 -15.24 -1.08 -0.59
C GLY A 128 -14.91 -1.42 -2.03
N ILE A 129 -13.80 -2.12 -2.24
CA ILE A 129 -13.37 -2.51 -3.58
C ILE A 129 -14.13 -3.76 -4.02
N GLY A 130 -14.66 -3.77 -5.26
CA GLY A 130 -15.38 -4.92 -5.78
C GLY A 130 -16.60 -5.25 -4.92
N ASP A 131 -16.73 -6.50 -4.47
CA ASP A 131 -17.88 -6.99 -3.69
C ASP A 131 -17.71 -6.86 -2.17
N ASP A 132 -16.57 -6.35 -1.69
CA ASP A 132 -16.24 -6.23 -0.27
C ASP A 132 -17.33 -5.45 0.49
N ALA A 133 -17.82 -4.35 -0.09
CA ALA A 133 -18.89 -3.53 0.48
C ALA A 133 -20.21 -4.31 0.68
N MET A 134 -20.58 -5.15 -0.30
CA MET A 134 -21.80 -5.94 -0.25
C MET A 134 -21.70 -7.07 0.77
N THR A 135 -20.53 -7.71 0.86
CA THR A 135 -20.26 -8.74 1.86
C THR A 135 -20.44 -8.19 3.29
N VAL A 136 -19.80 -7.06 3.60
CA VAL A 136 -19.96 -6.39 4.90
C VAL A 136 -21.41 -5.95 5.14
N ALA A 137 -22.06 -5.35 4.13
CA ALA A 137 -23.45 -4.89 4.26
C ALA A 137 -24.40 -6.04 4.65
N ARG A 138 -24.21 -7.22 4.06
CA ARG A 138 -25.01 -8.42 4.39
C ARG A 138 -24.74 -8.92 5.80
N ALA A 139 -23.48 -8.97 6.23
CA ALA A 139 -23.13 -9.38 7.58
C ALA A 139 -23.74 -8.44 8.63
N LEU A 140 -23.53 -7.13 8.48
CA LEU A 140 -24.06 -6.12 9.40
C LEU A 140 -25.59 -6.06 9.41
N ALA A 141 -26.26 -6.25 8.26
CA ALA A 141 -27.71 -6.31 8.21
C ALA A 141 -28.26 -7.56 8.92
N GLY A 142 -27.55 -8.69 8.84
CA GLY A 142 -27.89 -9.95 9.51
C GLY A 142 -27.77 -9.85 11.03
N GLU A 143 -26.64 -9.35 11.53
CA GLU A 143 -26.36 -9.22 12.97
C GLU A 143 -27.35 -8.31 13.71
N ARG A 144 -27.89 -7.30 13.02
CA ARG A 144 -28.70 -6.24 13.65
C ARG A 144 -30.21 -6.33 13.42
N GLY A 145 -30.70 -7.47 12.93
CA GLY A 145 -32.14 -7.71 12.82
C GLY A 145 -32.79 -7.07 11.58
N GLY A 146 -32.01 -6.82 10.52
CA GLY A 146 -32.52 -6.52 9.19
C GLY A 146 -32.53 -5.03 8.83
N ALA A 147 -31.39 -4.51 8.37
CA ALA A 147 -31.33 -3.28 7.59
C ALA A 147 -31.75 -3.53 6.13
N GLU A 148 -32.28 -2.51 5.46
CA GLU A 148 -32.49 -2.58 4.02
C GLU A 148 -31.15 -2.39 3.29
N ILE A 149 -30.82 -3.27 2.35
CA ILE A 149 -29.58 -3.17 1.56
C ILE A 149 -29.90 -2.67 0.15
N VAL A 150 -29.19 -1.63 -0.28
CA VAL A 150 -29.28 -1.07 -1.63
C VAL A 150 -27.88 -0.96 -2.24
N ALA A 151 -27.80 -1.02 -3.57
CA ALA A 151 -26.52 -0.97 -4.28
C ALA A 151 -26.14 0.47 -4.68
N GLY A 152 -24.85 0.79 -4.62
CA GLY A 152 -24.27 2.06 -5.06
C GLY A 152 -22.95 1.89 -5.81
N GLY A 153 -22.47 2.95 -6.45
CA GLY A 153 -21.19 2.94 -7.17
C GLY A 153 -21.17 1.96 -8.36
N ALA A 154 -20.09 1.19 -8.51
CA ALA A 154 -19.95 0.18 -9.55
C ALA A 154 -20.65 -1.16 -9.23
N GLN A 155 -21.38 -1.24 -8.11
CA GLN A 155 -22.02 -2.46 -7.66
C GLN A 155 -23.08 -2.90 -8.68
N HIS A 156 -22.94 -4.11 -9.21
CA HIS A 156 -23.94 -4.71 -10.07
C HIS A 156 -25.17 -5.06 -9.23
N ALA A 157 -26.28 -4.39 -9.50
CA ALA A 157 -27.57 -4.73 -8.94
C ALA A 157 -28.39 -5.43 -10.03
N GLY A 158 -29.11 -6.50 -9.68
CA GLY A 158 -30.03 -7.14 -10.61
C GLY A 158 -31.11 -6.16 -11.11
N PRO A 159 -31.77 -6.46 -12.24
CA PRO A 159 -32.86 -5.62 -12.75
C PRO A 159 -33.91 -5.35 -11.66
N GLY A 160 -34.29 -4.08 -11.47
CA GLY A 160 -35.30 -3.68 -10.49
C GLY A 160 -34.82 -3.54 -9.04
N VAL A 161 -33.55 -3.85 -8.74
CA VAL A 161 -32.99 -3.62 -7.40
C VAL A 161 -32.75 -2.12 -7.19
N PRO A 162 -33.28 -1.51 -6.11
CA PRO A 162 -33.07 -0.10 -5.84
C PRO A 162 -31.58 0.26 -5.72
N ARG A 163 -31.20 1.38 -6.35
CA ARG A 163 -29.82 1.90 -6.33
C ARG A 163 -29.77 3.32 -5.79
N VAL A 164 -28.67 3.63 -5.11
CA VAL A 164 -28.35 4.96 -4.61
C VAL A 164 -27.10 5.46 -5.32
N THR A 165 -27.29 6.45 -6.18
CA THR A 165 -26.21 7.02 -7.02
C THR A 165 -26.06 8.52 -6.82
N ASP A 166 -27.08 9.19 -6.29
CA ASP A 166 -27.17 10.63 -6.16
C ASP A 166 -28.05 11.03 -4.96
N ARG A 167 -28.20 12.34 -4.75
CA ARG A 167 -29.01 12.90 -3.68
C ARG A 167 -30.49 12.51 -3.76
N ARG A 168 -31.05 12.38 -4.96
CA ARG A 168 -32.48 12.10 -5.16
C ARG A 168 -32.79 10.66 -4.77
N THR A 169 -31.99 9.72 -5.27
CA THR A 169 -32.09 8.29 -4.95
C THR A 169 -31.78 8.02 -3.48
N ALA A 170 -30.84 8.76 -2.88
CA ALA A 170 -30.58 8.72 -1.43
C ALA A 170 -31.80 9.17 -0.62
N PHE A 171 -32.47 10.26 -1.01
CA PHE A 171 -33.68 10.72 -0.35
C PHE A 171 -34.82 9.70 -0.44
N SER A 172 -35.02 9.10 -1.61
CA SER A 172 -36.01 8.01 -1.80
C SER A 172 -35.69 6.79 -0.94
N ALA A 173 -34.40 6.42 -0.81
CA ALA A 173 -33.98 5.31 0.04
C ALA A 173 -34.27 5.57 1.52
N ARG A 174 -34.00 6.79 2.00
CA ARG A 174 -34.33 7.21 3.38
C ARG A 174 -35.83 7.17 3.65
N ALA A 175 -36.64 7.70 2.72
CA ALA A 175 -38.09 7.67 2.85
C ALA A 175 -38.62 6.24 2.97
N ARG A 176 -38.13 5.34 2.11
CA ARG A 176 -38.47 3.90 2.18
C ARG A 176 -37.99 3.25 3.47
N GLY A 177 -36.80 3.61 3.96
CA GLY A 177 -36.30 3.18 5.27
C GLY A 177 -37.24 3.59 6.40
N VAL A 178 -37.73 4.83 6.40
CA VAL A 178 -38.73 5.31 7.38
C VAL A 178 -40.04 4.53 7.27
N GLU A 179 -40.57 4.35 6.05
CA GLU A 179 -41.81 3.59 5.80
C GLU A 179 -41.71 2.14 6.30
N ASN A 180 -40.54 1.52 6.11
CA ASN A 180 -40.28 0.14 6.53
C ASN A 180 -39.82 0.02 8.00
N GLY A 181 -39.65 1.14 8.71
CA GLY A 181 -39.12 1.16 10.09
C GLY A 181 -37.68 0.67 10.20
N ARG A 182 -36.86 0.83 9.15
CA ARG A 182 -35.49 0.29 9.04
C ARG A 182 -34.48 1.37 8.64
N ALA A 183 -33.23 1.18 9.06
CA ALA A 183 -32.10 1.87 8.46
C ALA A 183 -31.78 1.29 7.08
N THR A 184 -31.16 2.11 6.22
CA THR A 184 -30.71 1.69 4.90
C THR A 184 -29.18 1.65 4.84
N ILE A 185 -28.64 0.50 4.46
CA ILE A 185 -27.23 0.29 4.17
C ILE A 185 -27.03 0.33 2.65
N VAL A 186 -26.21 1.27 2.19
CA VAL A 186 -25.78 1.35 0.79
C VAL A 186 -24.45 0.61 0.65
N ALA A 187 -24.47 -0.52 -0.04
CA ALA A 187 -23.27 -1.23 -0.47
C ALA A 187 -22.69 -0.53 -1.71
N TYR A 188 -21.63 0.26 -1.51
CA TYR A 188 -21.02 1.09 -2.54
C TYR A 188 -19.73 0.46 -3.04
N SER A 189 -19.72 -0.02 -4.29
CA SER A 189 -18.52 -0.58 -4.91
C SER A 189 -17.66 0.51 -5.55
N ILE A 190 -16.36 0.46 -5.27
CA ILE A 190 -15.32 1.25 -5.91
C ILE A 190 -14.59 0.35 -6.91
N GLU A 191 -14.50 0.80 -8.17
CA GLU A 191 -13.69 0.12 -9.18
C GLU A 191 -12.20 0.32 -8.91
N PRO A 192 -11.35 -0.72 -9.06
CA PRO A 192 -9.91 -0.55 -9.00
C PRO A 192 -9.41 0.41 -10.10
N GLY A 193 -8.63 1.42 -9.73
CA GLY A 193 -7.98 2.35 -10.66
C GLY A 193 -8.16 3.82 -10.24
N ASP A 194 -7.05 4.51 -9.96
CA ASP A 194 -7.03 5.83 -9.32
C ASP A 194 -7.83 6.92 -10.05
N ALA A 195 -7.93 6.86 -11.38
CA ALA A 195 -8.61 7.89 -12.17
C ALA A 195 -10.10 8.06 -11.83
N ARG A 196 -10.73 7.06 -11.21
CA ARG A 196 -12.14 7.12 -10.79
C ARG A 196 -12.35 7.45 -9.32
N LEU A 197 -11.31 7.49 -8.51
CA LEU A 197 -11.47 7.67 -7.07
C LEU A 197 -12.05 9.05 -6.72
N ALA A 198 -11.65 10.09 -7.44
CA ALA A 198 -12.24 11.43 -7.33
C ALA A 198 -13.74 11.44 -7.68
N ALA A 199 -14.16 10.66 -8.69
CA ALA A 199 -15.57 10.54 -9.07
C ALA A 199 -16.37 9.80 -8.00
N HIS A 200 -15.82 8.73 -7.41
CA HIS A 200 -16.43 8.03 -6.29
C HIS A 200 -16.57 8.93 -5.06
N ALA A 201 -15.54 9.72 -4.73
CA ALA A 201 -15.59 10.67 -3.63
C ALA A 201 -16.64 11.78 -3.84
N ALA A 202 -16.75 12.32 -5.06
CA ALA A 202 -17.79 13.28 -5.43
C ALA A 202 -19.20 12.66 -5.32
N ALA A 203 -19.38 11.42 -5.77
CA ALA A 203 -20.65 10.70 -5.65
C ALA A 203 -21.03 10.46 -4.18
N LEU A 204 -20.10 10.02 -3.33
CA LEU A 204 -20.33 9.86 -1.89
C LEU A 204 -20.73 11.17 -1.21
N THR A 205 -20.09 12.27 -1.60
CA THR A 205 -20.44 13.62 -1.14
C THR A 205 -21.86 14.00 -1.56
N GLY A 206 -22.27 13.67 -2.79
CA GLY A 206 -23.62 13.92 -3.31
C GLY A 206 -24.70 13.08 -2.61
N ILE A 207 -24.38 11.84 -2.22
CA ILE A 207 -25.30 10.95 -1.49
C ILE A 207 -25.60 11.45 -0.08
N ARG A 208 -24.62 12.11 0.57
CA ARG A 208 -24.71 12.60 1.96
C ARG A 208 -25.14 11.50 2.94
N PRO A 209 -24.31 10.46 3.14
CA PRO A 209 -24.55 9.47 4.19
C PRO A 209 -24.56 10.13 5.57
N ASP A 210 -25.34 9.58 6.51
CA ASP A 210 -25.22 9.94 7.93
C ASP A 210 -23.99 9.28 8.55
N GLN A 211 -23.56 8.16 7.96
CA GLN A 211 -22.38 7.42 8.36
C GLN A 211 -21.76 6.71 7.14
N LEU A 212 -20.45 6.82 6.98
CA LEU A 212 -19.62 6.18 5.97
C LEU A 212 -18.60 5.25 6.66
N TRP A 213 -18.64 3.98 6.28
CA TRP A 213 -17.68 2.96 6.68
C TRP A 213 -16.90 2.49 5.45
N LEU A 214 -15.64 2.12 5.66
CA LEU A 214 -14.84 1.49 4.61
C LEU A 214 -14.70 -0.01 4.86
N ALA A 215 -15.13 -0.82 3.89
CA ALA A 215 -14.84 -2.24 3.85
C ALA A 215 -13.41 -2.43 3.33
N VAL A 216 -12.53 -2.92 4.18
CA VAL A 216 -11.11 -3.13 3.88
C VAL A 216 -10.77 -4.60 4.02
N ASP A 217 -9.88 -5.04 3.15
CA ASP A 217 -9.45 -6.42 3.10
C ASP A 217 -8.09 -6.60 3.76
N ALA A 218 -8.05 -7.37 4.86
CA ALA A 218 -6.82 -7.60 5.61
C ALA A 218 -5.80 -8.46 4.84
N SER A 219 -6.23 -9.21 3.81
CA SER A 219 -5.34 -10.04 2.99
C SER A 219 -4.66 -9.29 1.84
N ARG A 220 -5.04 -8.03 1.61
CA ARG A 220 -4.41 -7.17 0.60
C ARG A 220 -3.11 -6.55 1.11
N LYS A 221 -2.26 -6.16 0.17
CA LYS A 221 -1.05 -5.40 0.44
C LYS A 221 -1.39 -4.12 1.24
N PRO A 222 -0.82 -3.90 2.44
CA PRO A 222 -1.17 -2.76 3.29
C PRO A 222 -1.00 -1.41 2.62
N GLU A 223 0.05 -1.24 1.81
CA GLU A 223 0.33 0.02 1.11
C GLU A 223 -0.74 0.35 0.06
N ASP A 224 -1.22 -0.66 -0.66
CA ASP A 224 -2.27 -0.49 -1.66
C ASP A 224 -3.59 -0.12 -0.97
N THR A 225 -3.90 -0.76 0.16
CA THR A 225 -5.08 -0.41 0.97
C THR A 225 -4.99 1.00 1.54
N ALA A 226 -3.83 1.38 2.08
CA ALA A 226 -3.61 2.72 2.62
C ALA A 226 -3.75 3.81 1.57
N ALA A 227 -3.26 3.58 0.34
CA ALA A 227 -3.34 4.56 -0.74
C ALA A 227 -4.78 4.98 -1.04
N TRP A 228 -5.69 4.02 -1.28
CA TRP A 228 -7.07 4.35 -1.64
C TRP A 228 -7.88 4.84 -0.42
N VAL A 229 -7.65 4.28 0.78
CA VAL A 229 -8.31 4.72 2.02
C VAL A 229 -7.99 6.19 2.29
N ASN A 230 -6.71 6.56 2.22
CA ASN A 230 -6.27 7.94 2.42
C ASN A 230 -6.90 8.88 1.38
N ALA A 231 -6.95 8.47 0.12
CA ALA A 231 -7.55 9.26 -0.93
C ALA A 231 -9.07 9.42 -0.80
N VAL A 232 -9.81 8.48 -0.18
CA VAL A 232 -11.21 8.69 0.20
C VAL A 232 -11.32 9.66 1.39
N CYS A 233 -10.46 9.48 2.40
CA CYS A 233 -10.46 10.30 3.61
C CYS A 233 -10.12 11.77 3.36
N THR A 234 -9.43 12.10 2.26
CA THR A 234 -9.16 13.51 1.90
C THR A 234 -10.41 14.28 1.48
N VAL A 235 -11.47 13.58 1.05
CA VAL A 235 -12.68 14.20 0.50
C VAL A 235 -13.90 13.96 1.40
N VAL A 236 -14.00 12.79 2.03
CA VAL A 236 -15.16 12.41 2.83
C VAL A 236 -14.73 11.92 4.21
N SER A 237 -15.45 12.33 5.25
CA SER A 237 -15.22 11.83 6.60
C SER A 237 -15.68 10.37 6.70
N VAL A 238 -14.75 9.48 6.99
CA VAL A 238 -14.98 8.07 7.30
C VAL A 238 -15.07 7.89 8.81
N GLN A 239 -16.10 7.19 9.30
CA GLN A 239 -16.29 6.99 10.73
C GLN A 239 -15.68 5.69 11.24
N ALA A 240 -15.60 4.63 10.42
CA ALA A 240 -15.04 3.35 10.83
C ALA A 240 -14.60 2.46 9.67
N LEU A 241 -13.80 1.46 10.01
CA LEU A 241 -13.43 0.33 9.16
C LEU A 241 -14.29 -0.89 9.48
N ALA A 242 -14.66 -1.62 8.42
CA ALA A 242 -15.14 -2.98 8.46
C ALA A 242 -14.08 -3.89 7.84
N VAL A 243 -13.48 -4.78 8.62
CA VAL A 243 -12.33 -5.58 8.21
C VAL A 243 -12.77 -6.97 7.76
N LEU A 244 -12.45 -7.32 6.52
CA LEU A 244 -12.73 -8.63 5.92
C LEU A 244 -11.44 -9.46 5.80
N ARG A 245 -11.64 -10.77 5.66
CA ARG A 245 -10.61 -11.78 5.41
C ARG A 245 -9.50 -11.79 6.45
N THR A 246 -9.84 -11.53 7.71
CA THR A 246 -8.88 -11.55 8.83
C THR A 246 -8.18 -12.90 8.99
N ALA A 247 -8.91 -14.01 8.78
CA ALA A 247 -8.36 -15.37 8.84
C ALA A 247 -7.44 -15.75 7.66
N TRP A 248 -7.34 -14.90 6.63
CA TRP A 248 -6.57 -15.19 5.41
C TRP A 248 -5.17 -14.57 5.43
N THR A 249 -4.80 -13.90 6.52
CA THR A 249 -3.51 -13.26 6.72
C THR A 249 -2.97 -13.59 8.11
N SER A 250 -1.65 -13.69 8.24
CA SER A 250 -0.98 -13.80 9.54
C SER A 250 -0.79 -12.45 10.22
N THR A 251 -1.11 -11.34 9.55
CA THR A 251 -0.93 -9.96 10.04
C THR A 251 -2.20 -9.11 9.87
N PRO A 252 -3.38 -9.56 10.35
CA PRO A 252 -4.63 -8.82 10.20
C PRO A 252 -4.58 -7.45 10.89
N GLU A 253 -3.76 -7.27 11.92
CA GLU A 253 -3.55 -6.01 12.63
C GLU A 253 -2.88 -4.91 11.80
N SER A 254 -2.34 -5.24 10.62
CA SER A 254 -1.77 -4.25 9.69
C SER A 254 -2.76 -3.15 9.30
N VAL A 255 -4.07 -3.45 9.27
CA VAL A 255 -5.13 -2.47 9.01
C VAL A 255 -5.21 -1.35 10.07
N ARG A 256 -4.67 -1.58 11.28
CA ARG A 256 -4.64 -0.53 12.33
C ARG A 256 -3.75 0.64 11.97
N SER A 257 -2.78 0.44 11.06
CA SER A 257 -1.92 1.50 10.54
C SER A 257 -2.69 2.56 9.73
N LEU A 258 -3.91 2.26 9.28
CA LEU A 258 -4.80 3.20 8.60
C LEU A 258 -5.33 4.33 9.51
N GLY A 259 -5.16 4.21 10.83
CA GLY A 259 -5.51 5.26 11.80
C GLY A 259 -7.02 5.48 12.01
N LEU A 260 -7.86 4.63 11.44
CA LEU A 260 -9.31 4.66 11.59
C LEU A 260 -9.77 3.61 12.61
N PRO A 261 -10.85 3.87 13.38
CA PRO A 261 -11.39 2.88 14.31
C PRO A 261 -11.97 1.68 13.57
N GLU A 262 -11.67 0.49 14.07
CA GLU A 262 -12.31 -0.75 13.65
C GLU A 262 -13.69 -0.86 14.32
N GLY A 263 -14.75 -0.88 13.50
CA GLY A 263 -16.13 -0.97 13.96
C GLY A 263 -16.74 -2.37 13.79
N TRP A 264 -16.15 -3.20 12.93
CA TRP A 264 -16.56 -4.57 12.66
C TRP A 264 -15.42 -5.37 12.03
N SER A 265 -15.35 -6.67 12.29
CA SER A 265 -14.42 -7.61 11.66
C SER A 265 -15.09 -8.95 11.40
N ASP A 266 -14.67 -9.67 10.36
CA ASP A 266 -15.13 -11.02 10.06
C ASP A 266 -14.46 -12.13 10.90
N ALA A 267 -13.59 -11.75 11.84
CA ALA A 267 -13.03 -12.68 12.81
C ALA A 267 -14.17 -13.33 13.60
N VAL A 268 -14.23 -14.65 13.58
CA VAL A 268 -15.14 -15.42 14.43
C VAL A 268 -14.63 -15.27 15.86
N GLU A 269 -15.38 -14.57 16.70
CA GLU A 269 -15.16 -14.60 18.17
C GLU A 269 -15.68 -15.91 18.76
#